data_AF-A0A5C8RWV5-F1
#
_entry.id   AF-A0A5C8RWV5-F1
#
_cell.length_a   1.000
_cell.length_b   1.000
_cell.length_c   1.000
_cell.angle_alpha   90.00
_cell.angle_beta   90.00
_cell.angle_gamma   90.00
#
_symmetry.space_group_name_H-M   'P 1'
#
loop_
_entity.id
_entity.type
_entity.pdbx_description
1 polymer ?
#
loop_
_entity_poly.entity_id
_entity_poly.type
_entity_poly.pdbx_seq_one_letter_code
_entity_poly.pdbx_strand_id
1 'polypeptide(L)' 'MAADLIRSPAVRLLHARQDHAICLRLAASYRHRIAAGERDQLAAHAWALGLARRWRLVATELSEAR' A
#
# COMPACT_ATOMS: atom_id res chain seq x y z
N MET A 1 -4.62 21.28 -14.67
CA MET A 1 -5.63 21.00 -13.64
C MET A 1 -5.50 19.59 -13.01
N ALA A 2 -4.29 19.04 -12.81
CA ALA A 2 -4.12 17.73 -12.16
C ALA A 2 -3.79 17.81 -10.65
N ALA A 3 -3.16 18.90 -10.21
CA ALA A 3 -2.76 19.07 -8.81
C ALA A 3 -3.95 19.32 -7.86
N ASP A 4 -5.06 19.89 -8.35
CA ASP A 4 -6.25 20.16 -7.52
C ASP A 4 -7.12 18.92 -7.30
N LEU A 5 -7.04 17.89 -8.15
CA LEU A 5 -7.77 16.62 -7.95
C LEU A 5 -7.26 15.84 -6.72
N ILE A 6 -5.97 15.98 -6.38
CA ILE A 6 -5.36 15.32 -5.22
C ILE A 6 -5.78 15.98 -3.89
N ARG A 7 -6.36 17.20 -3.91
CA ARG A 7 -6.83 17.86 -2.68
C ARG A 7 -8.10 17.26 -2.10
N SER A 8 -8.92 16.59 -2.90
CA SER A 8 -10.18 16.03 -2.40
C SER A 8 -9.92 14.87 -1.43
N PRO A 9 -10.44 14.92 -0.18
CA PRO A 9 -10.22 13.86 0.80
C PRO A 9 -10.76 12.50 0.32
N ALA A 10 -11.84 12.49 -0.47
CA ALA A 10 -12.38 11.28 -1.07
C ALA A 10 -11.43 10.64 -2.10
N VAL A 11 -10.75 11.45 -2.92
CA VAL A 11 -9.77 10.99 -3.91
C VAL A 11 -8.52 10.47 -3.19
N ARG A 12 -8.06 11.15 -2.14
CA ARG A 12 -6.94 10.69 -1.30
C ARG A 12 -7.25 9.35 -0.62
N LEU A 13 -8.47 9.18 -0.10
CA LEU A 13 -8.91 7.92 0.49
C LEU A 13 -8.94 6.78 -0.54
N LEU A 14 -9.44 7.06 -1.74
CA LEU A 14 -9.43 6.08 -2.83
C LEU A 14 -8.00 5.62 -3.16
N HIS A 15 -7.07 6.56 -3.33
CA HIS A 15 -5.67 6.24 -3.62
C HIS A 15 -5.01 5.48 -2.47
N ALA A 16 -5.21 5.89 -1.21
CA ALA A 16 -4.67 5.17 -0.07
C ALA A 16 -5.14 3.70 -0.02
N ARG A 17 -6.41 3.43 -0.37
CA ARG A 17 -6.94 2.06 -0.46
C ARG A 17 -6.37 1.28 -1.65
N GLN A 18 -6.18 1.95 -2.79
CA GLN A 18 -5.55 1.35 -3.97
C GLN A 18 -4.10 0.99 -3.69
N ASP A 19 -3.32 1.90 -3.13
CA ASP A 19 -1.90 1.69 -2.78
C ASP A 19 -1.74 0.59 -1.73
N HIS A 20 -2.63 0.55 -0.73
CA HIS A 20 -2.70 -0.56 0.22
C HIS A 20 -2.88 -1.91 -0.48
N ALA A 21 -3.84 -2.01 -1.40
CA ALA A 21 -4.11 -3.24 -2.14
C ALA A 21 -2.94 -3.65 -3.05
N ILE A 22 -2.28 -2.68 -3.69
CA ILE A 22 -1.07 -2.91 -4.51
C ILE A 22 0.06 -3.47 -3.65
N CYS A 23 0.33 -2.85 -2.50
CA CYS A 23 1.38 -3.31 -1.59
C CYS A 23 1.12 -4.74 -1.08
N LEU A 24 -0.14 -5.11 -0.81
CA LEU A 24 -0.49 -6.48 -0.43
C LEU A 24 -0.25 -7.49 -1.56
N ARG A 25 -0.59 -7.14 -2.81
CA ARG A 25 -0.31 -8.00 -3.98
C ARG A 25 1.19 -8.19 -4.18
N LEU A 26 1.98 -7.13 -4.02
CA LEU A 26 3.44 -7.21 -4.07
C LEU A 26 3.99 -8.11 -2.95
N ALA A 27 3.52 -7.92 -1.71
CA ALA A 27 3.93 -8.75 -0.59
C ALA A 27 3.62 -10.25 -0.82
N ALA A 28 2.45 -10.56 -1.38
CA ALA A 28 2.09 -11.93 -1.76
C ALA A 28 3.01 -12.49 -2.86
N SER A 29 3.32 -11.70 -3.89
CA SER A 29 4.26 -12.08 -4.95
C SER A 29 5.66 -12.38 -4.38
N TYR A 30 6.20 -11.51 -3.52
CA TYR A 30 7.49 -11.76 -2.88
C TYR A 30 7.47 -13.00 -1.97
N ARG A 31 6.36 -13.25 -1.26
CA ARG A 31 6.21 -14.47 -0.46
C ARG A 31 6.30 -15.74 -1.31
N HIS A 32 5.72 -15.75 -2.51
CA HIS A 32 5.86 -16.87 -3.44
C HIS A 32 7.32 -17.08 -3.88
N ARG A 33 8.04 -16.00 -4.19
CA ARG A 33 9.46 -16.05 -4.57
C ARG A 33 10.35 -16.52 -3.42
N ILE A 34 10.11 -16.04 -2.20
CA ILE A 34 10.80 -16.51 -0.99
C ILE A 34 10.59 -18.02 -0.79
N ALA A 35 9.37 -18.51 -0.98
CA ALA A 35 9.06 -19.94 -0.91
C ALA A 35 9.76 -20.75 -2.02
N ALA A 36 10.03 -20.13 -3.17
CA ALA A 36 10.84 -20.71 -4.25
C ALA A 36 12.36 -20.64 -4.00
N GLY A 37 12.80 -20.05 -2.89
CA GLY A 37 14.22 -19.96 -2.50
C GLY A 37 14.89 -18.61 -2.76
N GLU A 38 14.18 -17.63 -3.31
CA GLU A 38 14.70 -16.27 -3.58
C GLU A 38 14.73 -15.42 -2.29
N ARG A 39 15.70 -15.71 -1.42
CA ARG A 39 15.82 -15.08 -0.08
C ARG A 39 16.15 -13.60 -0.13
N ASP A 40 16.72 -13.10 -1.22
CA ASP A 40 16.95 -11.68 -1.49
C ASP A 40 15.64 -10.87 -1.49
N GLN A 41 14.49 -11.53 -1.73
CA GLN A 41 13.18 -10.91 -1.71
C GLN A 41 12.63 -10.65 -0.29
N LEU A 42 13.31 -11.10 0.77
CA LEU A 42 12.88 -10.89 2.17
C LEU A 42 12.76 -9.40 2.51
N ALA A 43 13.75 -8.59 2.12
CA ALA A 43 13.74 -7.15 2.37
C ALA A 43 12.59 -6.47 1.61
N ALA A 44 12.37 -6.85 0.34
CA ALA A 44 11.28 -6.34 -0.49
C ALA A 44 9.90 -6.73 0.07
N HIS A 45 9.75 -7.96 0.56
CA HIS A 45 8.54 -8.42 1.24
C HIS A 45 8.25 -7.61 2.50
N ALA A 46 9.25 -7.43 3.37
CA ALA A 46 9.11 -6.66 4.59
C ALA A 46 8.76 -5.19 4.30
N TRP A 47 9.40 -4.58 3.31
CA TRP A 47 9.09 -3.22 2.84
C TRP A 47 7.65 -3.10 2.34
N ALA A 48 7.19 -4.03 1.48
CA ALA A 48 5.84 -4.02 0.95
C ALA A 48 4.79 -4.16 2.06
N LEU A 49 5.02 -5.03 3.05
CA LEU A 49 4.14 -5.14 4.22
C LEU A 49 4.14 -3.87 5.08
N GLY A 50 5.31 -3.24 5.27
CA GLY A 50 5.43 -1.97 5.98
C GLY A 50 4.60 -0.86 5.32
N LEU A 51 4.71 -0.72 4.00
CA LEU A 51 3.92 0.24 3.24
C LEU A 51 2.43 -0.08 3.25
N ALA A 52 2.04 -1.34 3.11
CA ALA A 52 0.64 -1.73 3.20
C ALA A 52 0.02 -1.30 4.54
N ARG A 53 0.75 -1.50 5.66
CA ARG A 53 0.29 -1.04 6.98
C ARG A 53 0.17 0.48 7.04
N ARG A 54 1.15 1.21 6.51
CA ARG A 54 1.12 2.68 6.46
C ARG A 54 -0.09 3.21 5.70
N TRP A 55 -0.36 2.66 4.51
CA TRP A 55 -1.51 3.08 3.71
C TRP A 55 -2.85 2.72 4.35
N ARG A 56 -2.92 1.62 5.10
CA ARG A 56 -4.09 1.29 5.92
C ARG A 56 -4.35 2.37 6.96
N LEU A 57 -3.31 2.83 7.67
CA LEU A 57 -3.45 3.90 8.68
C LEU A 57 -3.92 5.21 8.03
N VAL A 58 -3.30 5.62 6.91
CA VAL A 58 -3.71 6.82 6.16
C VAL A 58 -5.17 6.71 5.70
N ALA A 59 -5.59 5.54 5.22
CA ALA A 59 -6.99 5.33 4.82
C ALA A 59 -7.95 5.41 6.01
N THR A 60 -7.57 4.89 7.19
CA THR A 60 -8.35 5.04 8.42
C THR A 60 -8.48 6.52 8.82
N GLU A 61 -7.36 7.24 8.89
CA GLU A 61 -7.33 8.67 9.25
C GLU A 61 -8.20 9.51 8.31
N LEU A 62 -8.12 9.27 7.00
CA LEU A 62 -8.94 9.97 6.00
C LEU A 62 -10.42 9.59 6.05
N SER A 63 -10.74 8.39 6.53
CA SER A 63 -12.12 7.94 6.70
C SER A 63 -12.78 8.53 7.96
N GLU A 64 -11.99 8.77 9.02
CA GLU A 64 -12.46 9.39 10.27
C GLU A 64 -12.54 10.92 10.17
N ALA A 65 -11.73 11.54 9.30
CA ALA A 65 -11.75 12.98 9.04
C ALA A 65 -12.93 13.44 8.15
N ARG A 66 -13.88 12.56 7.83
CA ARG A 66 -15.05 12.82 6.99
C ARG A 66 -16.33 12.89 7.83
#